data_AF-A0A9W6HBI2-F1
#
_entry.id   AF-A0A9W6HBI2-F1
#
_cell.length_a   1.000
_cell.length_b   1.000
_cell.length_c   1.000
_cell.angle_alpha   90.00
_cell.angle_beta   90.00
_cell.angle_gamma   90.00
#
_symmetry.space_group_name_H-M   'P 1'
#
loop_
_entity.id
_entity.type
_entity.pdbx_description
1 polymer ?
#
loop_
_entity_poly.entity_id
_entity_poly.type
_entity_poly.pdbx_seq_one_letter_code
_entity_poly.pdbx_strand_id
1 'polypeptide(L)' 'MSERWVTPTGNAPHVGERVTLVRWVRSLDGWGSETVRGRHQRLDGDEWVIDVLGEERRLPRSEWSHCQE' A
#
# COMPACT_ATOMS: atom_id res chain seq x y z
N MET A 1 -4.43 -17.54 25.12
CA MET A 1 -5.18 -16.80 24.10
C MET A 1 -4.24 -15.72 23.60
N SER A 2 -3.65 -15.91 22.42
CA SER A 2 -2.61 -15.01 21.91
C SER A 2 -3.27 -13.74 21.41
N GLU A 3 -3.16 -12.67 22.18
CA GLU A 3 -3.56 -11.33 21.79
C GLU A 3 -2.80 -10.97 20.51
N ARG A 4 -3.52 -10.96 19.38
CA ARG A 4 -3.04 -10.38 18.13
C ARG A 4 -2.86 -8.90 18.41
N TRP A 5 -1.62 -8.48 18.63
CA TRP A 5 -1.23 -7.07 18.62
C TRP A 5 -1.64 -6.49 17.26
N VAL A 6 -2.83 -5.90 17.20
CA VAL A 6 -3.19 -4.98 16.12
C VAL A 6 -2.38 -3.75 16.43
N THR A 7 -1.19 -3.63 15.81
CA THR A 7 -0.46 -2.37 15.81
C THR A 7 -1.44 -1.30 15.33
N PRO A 8 -1.78 -0.30 16.16
CA PRO A 8 -2.51 0.85 15.65
C PRO A 8 -1.54 1.55 14.71
N THR A 9 -1.64 1.24 13.42
CA THR A 9 -0.93 1.98 12.39
C THR A 9 -1.63 3.32 12.36
N GLY A 10 -1.13 4.28 13.14
CA GLY A 10 -1.79 5.58 13.36
C GLY A 10 -2.10 6.36 12.09
N ASN A 11 -1.49 5.97 10.95
CA ASN A 11 -1.74 6.51 9.60
C ASN A 11 -2.11 5.42 8.57
N ALA A 12 -2.71 4.30 8.98
CA ALA A 12 -3.29 3.39 7.99
C ALA A 12 -4.52 4.06 7.37
N PRO A 13 -4.57 4.21 6.03
CA PRO A 13 -5.71 4.82 5.37
C PRO A 13 -6.98 4.02 5.64
N HIS A 14 -8.09 4.71 5.84
CA HIS A 14 -9.40 4.09 5.96
C HIS A 14 -9.84 3.49 4.62
N VAL A 15 -10.76 2.53 4.70
CA VAL A 15 -11.40 1.98 3.51
C VAL A 15 -12.17 3.10 2.81
N GLY A 16 -11.98 3.21 1.49
CA GLY A 16 -12.57 4.24 0.65
C GLY A 16 -11.70 5.49 0.47
N GLU A 17 -10.61 5.65 1.22
CA GLU A 17 -9.70 6.78 1.06
C GLU A 17 -8.80 6.64 -0.17
N ARG A 18 -8.41 7.77 -0.76
CA ARG A 18 -7.38 7.79 -1.78
C ARG A 18 -6.03 7.58 -1.13
N VAL A 19 -5.24 6.70 -1.72
CA VAL A 19 -3.90 6.37 -1.26
C VAL A 19 -2.91 6.46 -2.42
N THR A 20 -1.71 6.93 -2.10
CA THR A 20 -0.55 6.86 -2.98
C THR A 20 0.40 5.83 -2.39
N LEU A 21 0.67 4.77 -3.14
CA LEU A 21 1.65 3.74 -2.80
C LEU A 21 2.88 3.92 -3.67
N VAL A 22 4.06 3.82 -3.06
CA VAL A 22 5.35 3.93 -3.74
C VAL A 22 6.19 2.69 -3.46
N ARG A 23 6.87 2.16 -4.48
CA ARG A 23 7.96 1.20 -4.31
C ARG A 23 9.24 1.71 -4.94
N TRP A 24 10.37 1.33 -4.36
CA TRP A 24 11.69 1.62 -4.93
C TRP A 24 12.17 0.42 -5.73
N VAL A 25 12.61 0.69 -6.94
CA VAL A 25 13.00 -0.34 -7.90
C VAL A 25 14.43 -0.08 -8.32
N ARG A 26 15.25 -1.13 -8.30
CA ARG A 26 16.62 -1.05 -8.77
C ARG A 26 16.64 -1.22 -10.29
N SER A 27 17.11 -0.19 -10.97
CA SER A 27 17.30 -0.13 -12.41
C SER A 27 18.79 -0.17 -12.76
N LEU A 28 19.11 -0.38 -14.05
CA LEU A 28 20.48 -0.38 -14.55
C LEU A 28 21.22 0.95 -14.28
N ASP A 29 20.48 2.06 -14.28
CA ASP A 29 20.99 3.43 -14.07
C ASP A 29 20.96 3.88 -12.59
N GLY A 30 20.51 3.03 -11.67
CA GLY A 30 20.41 3.37 -10.24
C GLY A 30 19.07 3.02 -9.62
N TRP A 31 18.56 3.86 -8.72
CA TRP A 31 17.27 3.68 -8.07
C TRP A 31 16.19 4.51 -8.76
N GLY A 32 15.10 3.86 -9.14
CA GLY A 32 13.86 4.51 -9.57
C GLY A 32 12.74 4.28 -8.56
N SER A 33 11.65 5.03 -8.68
CA SER A 33 10.42 4.78 -7.94
C SER A 33 9.26 4.50 -8.88
N GLU A 34 8.41 3.57 -8.50
CA GLU A 34 7.10 3.36 -9.11
C GLU A 34 6.03 3.82 -8.13
N THR A 35 5.02 4.52 -8.65
CA THR A 35 3.93 5.09 -7.86
C THR A 35 2.60 4.59 -8.40
N VAL A 36 1.74 4.11 -7.52
CA VAL A 36 0.37 3.74 -7.85
C VAL A 36 -0.58 4.54 -6.97
N ARG A 37 -1.60 5.12 -7.58
CA ARG A 37 -2.65 5.87 -6.90
C ARG A 37 -3.98 5.16 -7.09
N GLY A 38 -4.70 4.98 -6.00
CA GLY A 38 -5.98 4.27 -6.02
C GLY A 38 -6.81 4.56 -4.79
N ARG A 39 -7.93 3.86 -4.68
CA ARG A 39 -8.79 3.89 -3.50
C ARG A 39 -8.51 2.67 -2.64
N HIS A 40 -8.15 2.88 -1.38
CA HIS A 40 -7.94 1.77 -0.46
C HIS A 40 -9.24 0.99 -0.25
N GLN A 41 -9.21 -0.31 -0.51
CA GLN A 41 -10.37 -1.18 -0.28
C GLN A 41 -10.22 -1.97 1.00
N ARG A 42 -9.04 -2.57 1.21
CA ARG A 42 -8.70 -3.32 2.43
C ARG A 42 -7.21 -3.58 2.50
N LEU A 43 -6.77 -3.97 3.70
CA LEU A 43 -5.51 -4.66 3.92
C LEU A 43 -5.80 -6.15 4.06
N ASP A 44 -5.17 -6.97 3.22
CA ASP A 44 -5.29 -8.42 3.24
C ASP A 44 -3.95 -9.02 3.65
N GLY A 45 -3.78 -9.30 4.95
CA GLY A 45 -2.49 -9.73 5.49
C GLY A 45 -1.38 -8.70 5.24
N ASP A 46 -0.38 -9.09 4.43
CA ASP A 46 0.73 -8.22 4.01
C ASP A 46 0.51 -7.59 2.63
N GLU A 47 -0.72 -7.54 2.12
CA GLU A 47 -1.06 -6.93 0.83
C GLU A 47 -1.95 -5.69 1.00
N TRP A 48 -1.59 -4.61 0.32
CA TRP A 48 -2.50 -3.52 0.00
C TRP A 48 -3.47 -3.97 -1.06
N VAL A 49 -4.77 -3.81 -0.82
CA VAL A 49 -5.79 -3.97 -1.84
C VAL A 49 -6.39 -2.61 -2.14
N ILE A 50 -6.15 -2.13 -3.36
CA ILE A 50 -6.62 -0.83 -3.83
C ILE A 50 -7.40 -0.97 -5.13
N ASP A 51 -8.38 -0.11 -5.35
CA ASP A 51 -9.05 0.09 -6.63
C ASP A 51 -8.28 1.13 -7.44
N VAL A 52 -7.88 0.76 -8.66
CA VAL A 52 -7.24 1.67 -9.62
C VAL A 52 -8.11 1.69 -10.86
N LEU A 53 -8.85 2.79 -11.05
CA LEU A 53 -9.73 3.00 -12.20
C LEU A 53 -10.76 1.87 -12.40
N GLY A 54 -11.28 1.28 -11.31
CA GLY A 54 -12.24 0.18 -11.37
C GLY A 54 -11.61 -1.22 -11.35
N GLU A 55 -10.27 -1.33 -11.34
CA GLU A 55 -9.57 -2.61 -11.22
C GLU A 55 -9.01 -2.82 -9.80
N GLU A 56 -9.32 -3.97 -9.19
CA GLU A 56 -8.66 -4.38 -7.94
C GLU A 56 -7.18 -4.70 -8.21
N ARG A 57 -6.29 -3.99 -7.53
CA ARG A 57 -4.84 -4.23 -7.52
C ARG A 57 -4.42 -4.69 -6.13
N ARG A 58 -3.66 -5.78 -6.08
CA ARG A 58 -3.02 -6.30 -4.87
C ARG A 58 -1.54 -6.00 -4.94
N LEU A 59 -1.02 -5.35 -3.91
CA LEU A 59 0.35 -4.84 -3.88
C LEU A 59 0.99 -5.21 -2.53
N PRO A 60 2.11 -5.95 -2.50
CA PRO A 60 2.72 -6.40 -1.26
C PRO A 60 3.27 -5.23 -0.44
N ARG A 61 2.93 -5.15 0.84
CA ARG A 61 3.39 -4.12 1.79
C ARG A 61 4.90 -4.15 2.00
N SER A 62 5.51 -5.32 1.85
CA SER A 62 6.96 -5.49 1.89
C SER A 62 7.69 -4.72 0.77
N GLU A 63 7.02 -4.45 -0.36
CA GLU A 63 7.58 -3.68 -1.49
C GLU A 63 6.98 -2.27 -1.59
N TRP A 64 5.70 -2.12 -1.23
CA TRP A 64 4.93 -0.90 -1.42
C TRP A 64 4.64 -0.21 -0.09
N SER A 65 5.07 1.04 0.00
CA SER A 65 4.86 1.91 1.16
C SER A 65 3.81 2.98 0.85
N HIS A 66 2.94 3.24 1.84
CA HIS A 66 2.02 4.37 1.77
C HIS A 66 2.77 5.70 1.94
N CYS A 67 2.58 6.62 0.99
CA CYS A 67 3.14 7.96 1.02
C CYS A 67 2.01 8.97 1.19
N GLN A 68 2.02 9.73 2.28
CA GLN A 68 1.17 10.91 2.46
C GLN A 68 1.95 12.10 1.91
N GLU A 69 1.41 12.75 0.88
CA GLU A 69 1.92 14.02 0.34
C GLU A 69 1.52 15.21 1.23
#